data_AF-R1GLW4-F1
#
_entry.id   AF-R1GLW4-F1
#
_cell.length_a   1.000
_cell.length_b   1.000
_cell.length_c   1.000
_cell.angle_alpha   90.00
_cell.angle_beta   90.00
_cell.angle_gamma   90.00
#
_symmetry.space_group_name_H-M   'P 1'
#
loop_
_entity.id
_entity.type
_entity.pdbx_description
1 polymer ?
#
loop_
_entity_poly.entity_id
_entity_poly.type
_entity_poly.pdbx_seq_one_letter_code
_entity_poly.pdbx_strand_id
1 'polypeptide(L)'
;MKYGDGPLHYVVHPLDQIQTRDFSNTGRLDFVSIWYNVPLYYTEPSPVVTLHLNEFAPRDNIETLNSIVPSLWENEGIVYLRNPALYSNKDTLKPGIDADRHVLQPESMKLINVANFEISVEIAPKGYQNIDVAAGEGIKVLYGSLTFNDASGQAQDPTPGKAGAETWRTAADVPVEATFDVSRQGLSLKPLEFVKVEDLSWGQSFKGVDFTNLSGFHFRFLEDKVPIGHIQFWTAGTGVNCGVHNHSHDIFAELHVSLSAGTKTGGMAQLKAEYSELPEEEILKLPDDAFDRLELQPLQEHGGMWERDSYGRPIRRPNKVIAYPWHKWQAGDGPDVDVWMAVELNPNLYPEQ
;
A
#
# COMPACT_ATOMS: atom_id res chain seq x y z
N MET A 1 8.98 61.31 16.16
CA MET A 1 9.66 60.49 15.12
C MET A 1 8.69 60.33 13.96
N LYS A 2 8.98 60.97 12.83
CA LYS A 2 8.26 60.80 11.56
C LYS A 2 8.94 59.66 10.81
N TYR A 3 8.18 58.65 10.39
CA TYR A 3 8.63 57.67 9.41
C TYR A 3 8.66 58.36 8.05
N GLY A 4 9.79 58.26 7.35
CA GLY A 4 10.00 58.92 6.06
C GLY A 4 9.42 58.12 4.92
N ASP A 5 8.67 58.81 4.06
CA ASP A 5 8.31 58.37 2.72
C ASP A 5 9.57 58.34 1.85
N GLY A 6 10.19 57.17 1.74
CA GLY A 6 11.18 56.86 0.71
C GLY A 6 10.53 56.01 -0.38
N PRO A 7 10.86 56.20 -1.66
CA PRO A 7 10.36 55.34 -2.73
C PRO A 7 10.85 53.90 -2.52
N LEU A 8 9.92 52.94 -2.55
CA LEU A 8 10.21 51.52 -2.70
C LEU A 8 10.87 51.31 -4.07
N HIS A 9 12.18 51.10 -4.08
CA HIS A 9 12.90 50.66 -5.25
C HIS A 9 12.61 49.17 -5.49
N TYR A 10 11.70 48.86 -6.42
CA TYR A 10 11.61 47.53 -6.99
C TYR A 10 12.75 47.34 -7.98
N VAL A 11 13.75 46.53 -7.60
CA VAL A 11 14.76 46.05 -8.56
C VAL A 11 14.11 44.90 -9.33
N VAL A 12 13.74 45.16 -10.58
CA VAL A 12 13.31 44.11 -11.51
C VAL A 12 14.57 43.52 -12.12
N HIS A 13 14.93 42.30 -11.72
CA HIS A 13 15.99 41.54 -12.39
C HIS A 13 15.48 41.11 -13.78
N PRO A 14 16.28 41.27 -14.85
CA PRO A 14 15.87 40.81 -16.17
C PRO A 14 15.83 39.28 -16.21
N LEU A 15 14.64 38.72 -16.41
CA LEU A 15 14.44 37.31 -16.74
C LEU A 15 14.59 37.15 -18.26
N ASP A 16 15.41 36.19 -18.72
CA ASP A 16 15.73 36.03 -20.15
C ASP A 16 14.65 35.23 -20.90
N GLN A 17 14.13 34.19 -20.25
CA GLN A 17 13.10 33.33 -20.81
C GLN A 17 12.15 32.85 -19.72
N ILE A 18 10.85 33.01 -19.98
CA ILE A 18 9.78 32.40 -19.20
C ILE A 18 9.13 31.35 -20.09
N GLN A 19 9.17 30.10 -19.66
CA GLN A 19 8.40 29.03 -20.28
C GLN A 19 7.18 28.76 -19.41
N THR A 20 6.00 28.70 -20.02
CA THR A 20 4.76 28.37 -19.32
C THR A 20 4.24 27.01 -19.79
N ARG A 21 3.98 26.12 -18.86
CA ARG A 21 3.41 24.79 -19.11
C ARG A 21 2.91 24.22 -17.79
N ASP A 22 2.05 23.22 -17.86
CA ASP A 22 1.82 22.33 -16.73
C ASP A 22 3.01 21.39 -16.54
N PHE A 23 4.01 21.83 -15.77
CA PHE A 23 5.23 21.08 -15.50
C PHE A 23 5.04 20.07 -14.36
N SER A 24 4.08 20.33 -13.48
CA SER A 24 3.71 19.48 -12.35
C SER A 24 2.64 18.45 -12.67
N ASN A 25 2.10 18.45 -13.90
CA ASN A 25 0.97 17.62 -14.33
C ASN A 25 -0.25 17.81 -13.42
N THR A 26 -0.42 19.02 -12.90
CA THR A 26 -1.52 19.41 -12.03
C THR A 26 -2.69 20.00 -12.80
N GLY A 27 -2.60 20.19 -14.12
CA GLY A 27 -3.58 20.94 -14.90
C GLY A 27 -3.55 22.44 -14.65
N ARG A 28 -2.51 22.95 -13.96
CA ARG A 28 -2.30 24.39 -13.71
C ARG A 28 -1.15 24.90 -14.55
N LEU A 29 -1.18 26.20 -14.86
CA LEU A 29 -0.11 26.84 -15.61
C LEU A 29 1.06 27.15 -14.66
N ASP A 30 2.06 26.30 -14.66
CA ASP A 30 3.34 26.55 -14.00
C ASP A 30 4.24 27.40 -14.93
N PHE A 31 5.29 28.00 -14.37
CA PHE A 31 6.29 28.65 -15.19
C PHE A 31 7.70 28.39 -14.72
N VAL A 32 8.60 28.20 -15.68
CA VAL A 32 10.04 28.09 -15.46
C VAL A 32 10.68 29.40 -15.86
N SER A 33 11.50 29.93 -14.97
CA SER A 33 12.33 31.10 -15.22
C SER A 33 13.80 30.74 -15.13
N ILE A 34 14.60 31.22 -16.08
CA ILE A 34 16.06 31.15 -16.01
C ILE A 34 16.64 32.55 -15.78
N TRP A 35 17.64 32.63 -14.92
CA TRP A 35 18.36 33.87 -14.68
C TRP A 35 19.24 34.23 -15.89
N TYR A 36 19.22 35.50 -16.28
CA TYR A 36 19.95 36.01 -17.42
C TYR A 36 21.46 35.95 -17.18
N ASN A 37 22.19 35.22 -18.03
CA ASN A 37 23.65 35.10 -17.92
C ASN A 37 24.32 35.00 -19.29
N VAL A 38 24.61 36.15 -19.89
CA VAL A 38 25.31 36.27 -21.18
C VAL A 38 26.65 36.96 -20.93
N PRO A 39 27.78 36.25 -21.11
CA PRO A 39 29.11 36.82 -20.99
C PRO A 39 29.27 38.06 -21.88
N LEU A 40 29.94 39.09 -21.35
CA LEU A 40 30.19 40.37 -22.01
C LEU A 40 28.95 41.27 -22.23
N TYR A 41 27.78 40.86 -21.75
CA TYR A 41 26.57 41.70 -21.73
C TYR A 41 26.05 41.90 -20.30
N TYR A 42 25.61 40.82 -19.65
CA TYR A 42 25.16 40.82 -18.25
C TYR A 42 25.28 39.41 -17.69
N THR A 43 25.95 39.28 -16.55
CA THR A 43 26.19 37.98 -15.90
C THR A 43 25.70 38.03 -14.47
N GLU A 44 24.64 37.31 -14.16
CA GLU A 44 24.19 37.11 -12.78
C GLU A 44 25.13 36.14 -12.05
N PRO A 45 25.60 36.44 -10.83
CA PRO A 45 26.40 35.51 -10.06
C PRO A 45 25.53 34.31 -9.65
N SER A 46 25.91 33.12 -10.13
CA SER A 46 25.21 31.83 -9.91
C SER A 46 23.82 31.78 -10.57
N PRO A 47 23.71 31.66 -11.90
CA PRO A 47 22.42 31.55 -12.57
C PRO A 47 21.63 30.33 -12.09
N VAL A 48 20.36 30.52 -11.73
CA VAL A 48 19.45 29.46 -11.27
C VAL A 48 18.32 29.29 -12.28
N VAL A 49 17.92 28.04 -12.48
CA VAL A 49 16.63 27.68 -13.10
C VAL A 49 15.64 27.46 -11.98
N THR A 50 14.54 28.21 -11.98
CA THR A 50 13.50 28.11 -10.96
C THR A 50 12.20 27.66 -11.61
N LEU A 51 11.60 26.59 -11.07
CA LEU A 51 10.23 26.19 -11.37
C LEU A 51 9.31 26.83 -10.33
N HIS A 52 8.36 27.64 -10.81
CA HIS A 52 7.32 28.25 -9.99
C HIS A 52 6.03 27.47 -10.21
N LEU A 53 5.55 26.84 -9.13
CA LEU A 53 4.32 26.06 -9.16
C LEU A 53 3.12 26.97 -8.91
N ASN A 54 2.09 26.84 -9.74
CA ASN A 54 0.86 27.61 -9.57
C ASN A 54 -0.06 26.94 -8.56
N GLU A 55 -0.10 27.47 -7.34
CA GLU A 55 -0.85 26.86 -6.24
C GLU A 55 -2.27 27.44 -6.04
N PHE A 56 -2.59 28.58 -6.65
CA PHE A 56 -3.77 29.37 -6.31
C PHE A 56 -4.80 29.54 -7.43
N ALA A 57 -4.41 29.41 -8.70
CA ALA A 57 -5.37 29.58 -9.81
C ALA A 57 -6.34 28.38 -9.89
N PRO A 58 -7.64 28.61 -10.14
CA PRO A 58 -8.60 27.54 -10.44
C PRO A 58 -8.17 26.76 -11.69
N ARG A 59 -8.43 25.44 -11.70
CA ARG A 59 -8.24 24.60 -12.88
C ARG A 59 -9.48 24.65 -13.76
N ASP A 60 -9.29 24.76 -15.07
CA ASP A 60 -10.39 24.61 -16.04
C ASP A 60 -10.78 23.13 -16.26
N ASN A 61 -9.94 22.18 -15.82
CA ASN A 61 -10.08 20.74 -16.08
C ASN A 61 -9.99 19.89 -14.78
N ILE A 62 -10.85 20.15 -13.80
CA ILE A 62 -10.92 19.36 -12.55
C ILE A 62 -11.20 17.87 -12.82
N GLU A 63 -11.95 17.57 -13.89
CA GLU A 63 -12.33 16.21 -14.28
C GLU A 63 -11.16 15.34 -14.79
N THR A 64 -9.96 15.91 -15.03
CA THR A 64 -8.80 15.19 -15.59
C THR A 64 -7.72 14.84 -14.57
N LEU A 65 -7.99 14.98 -13.27
CA LEU A 65 -7.00 14.69 -12.23
C LEU A 65 -7.02 13.22 -11.86
N ASN A 66 -5.86 12.57 -11.99
CA ASN A 66 -5.71 11.19 -11.57
C ASN A 66 -5.94 11.07 -10.05
N SER A 67 -6.75 10.10 -9.66
CA SER A 67 -6.98 9.69 -8.27
C SER A 67 -5.93 8.69 -7.81
N ILE A 68 -5.27 8.01 -8.76
CA ILE A 68 -4.18 7.08 -8.53
C ILE A 68 -2.92 7.60 -9.23
N VAL A 69 -1.85 7.82 -8.47
CA VAL A 69 -0.55 8.26 -8.99
C VAL A 69 0.52 7.22 -8.65
N PRO A 70 1.06 6.50 -9.66
CA PRO A 70 2.07 5.48 -9.45
C PRO A 70 3.47 6.09 -9.40
N SER A 71 4.36 5.49 -8.62
CA SER A 71 5.76 5.86 -8.41
C SER A 71 6.57 4.64 -7.97
N LEU A 72 7.87 4.81 -7.69
CA LEU A 72 8.77 3.76 -7.20
C LEU A 72 9.56 4.19 -5.97
N TRP A 73 9.94 3.21 -5.16
CA TRP A 73 10.94 3.35 -4.10
C TRP A 73 11.69 2.03 -3.92
N GLU A 74 13.02 2.05 -4.04
CA GLU A 74 13.89 0.88 -3.78
C GLU A 74 13.46 -0.43 -4.47
N ASN A 75 12.90 -0.32 -5.68
CA ASN A 75 12.34 -1.42 -6.50
C ASN A 75 11.01 -2.00 -6.01
N GLU A 76 10.31 -1.29 -5.14
CA GLU A 76 8.91 -1.50 -4.82
C GLU A 76 8.03 -0.44 -5.51
N GLY A 77 6.79 -0.83 -5.78
CA GLY A 77 5.80 0.12 -6.28
C GLY A 77 5.32 1.02 -5.14
N ILE A 78 5.20 2.32 -5.40
CA ILE A 78 4.44 3.23 -4.53
C ILE A 78 3.22 3.70 -5.29
N VAL A 79 2.05 3.56 -4.66
CA VAL A 79 0.78 4.07 -5.15
C VAL A 79 0.30 5.18 -4.23
N TYR A 80 0.20 6.40 -4.76
CA TYR A 80 -0.46 7.50 -4.08
C TYR A 80 -1.94 7.54 -4.47
N LEU A 81 -2.82 7.47 -3.48
CA LEU A 81 -4.27 7.46 -3.63
C LEU A 81 -4.83 8.75 -3.04
N ARG A 82 -5.74 9.44 -3.74
CA ARG A 82 -6.48 10.54 -3.11
C ARG A 82 -7.27 10.04 -1.90
N ASN A 83 -7.45 10.89 -0.89
CA ASN A 83 -8.27 10.49 0.25
C ASN A 83 -9.78 10.57 -0.10
N PRO A 84 -10.51 9.43 -0.20
CA PRO A 84 -11.93 9.44 -0.56
C PRO A 84 -12.84 10.06 0.51
N ALA A 85 -12.37 10.17 1.76
CA ALA A 85 -13.14 10.74 2.86
C ALA A 85 -13.19 12.27 2.82
N LEU A 86 -12.19 12.92 2.23
CA LEU A 86 -12.10 14.37 2.28
C LEU A 86 -13.15 15.07 1.39
N TYR A 87 -13.72 14.39 0.37
CA TYR A 87 -14.29 15.11 -0.77
C TYR A 87 -15.29 14.28 -1.60
N SER A 88 -16.57 14.25 -1.18
CA SER A 88 -17.57 13.25 -1.66
C SER A 88 -18.76 13.77 -2.47
N ASN A 89 -18.95 15.08 -2.65
CA ASN A 89 -20.06 15.59 -3.44
C ASN A 89 -19.77 16.91 -4.16
N LYS A 90 -20.23 17.00 -5.42
CA LYS A 90 -20.14 18.19 -6.28
C LYS A 90 -20.82 19.42 -5.67
N ASP A 91 -21.78 19.20 -4.77
CA ASP A 91 -22.63 20.25 -4.17
C ASP A 91 -21.99 20.99 -2.99
N THR A 92 -20.88 20.50 -2.42
CA THR A 92 -20.14 21.22 -1.35
C THR A 92 -18.92 21.97 -1.89
N LEU A 93 -18.71 21.94 -3.20
CA LEU A 93 -17.58 22.58 -3.87
C LEU A 93 -17.64 24.10 -3.73
N LYS A 94 -16.67 24.67 -3.00
CA LYS A 94 -16.30 26.06 -3.22
C LYS A 94 -15.42 26.12 -4.48
N PRO A 95 -15.73 26.99 -5.46
CA PRO A 95 -14.84 27.20 -6.59
C PRO A 95 -13.42 27.53 -6.12
N GLY A 96 -12.41 26.81 -6.61
CA GLY A 96 -11.00 26.98 -6.23
C GLY A 96 -10.33 25.69 -5.73
N ILE A 97 -9.46 25.83 -4.72
CA ILE A 97 -8.52 24.80 -4.21
C ILE A 97 -9.21 23.47 -3.84
N ASP A 98 -10.46 23.52 -3.38
CA ASP A 98 -11.18 22.33 -2.89
C ASP A 98 -11.57 21.39 -4.03
N ALA A 99 -11.98 21.92 -5.20
CA ALA A 99 -12.43 21.09 -6.33
C ALA A 99 -11.33 20.19 -6.92
N ASP A 100 -10.06 20.58 -6.77
CA ASP A 100 -8.89 19.87 -7.31
C ASP A 100 -8.49 18.61 -6.50
N ARG A 101 -9.24 18.27 -5.45
CA ARG A 101 -8.90 17.20 -4.50
C ARG A 101 -9.91 16.04 -4.47
N HIS A 102 -10.92 16.07 -5.33
CA HIS A 102 -12.02 15.10 -5.29
C HIS A 102 -11.71 13.82 -6.07
N VAL A 103 -12.20 12.70 -5.54
CA VAL A 103 -12.46 11.49 -6.34
C VAL A 103 -13.88 11.63 -6.86
N LEU A 104 -14.06 11.78 -8.17
CA LEU A 104 -15.38 12.03 -8.76
C LEU A 104 -16.02 10.77 -9.35
N GLN A 105 -15.20 9.81 -9.75
CA GLN A 105 -15.57 8.52 -10.29
C GLN A 105 -14.59 7.47 -9.77
N PRO A 106 -14.97 6.19 -9.72
CA PRO A 106 -14.00 5.15 -9.43
C PRO A 106 -12.86 5.12 -10.44
N GLU A 107 -11.67 4.81 -9.95
CA GLU A 107 -10.47 4.63 -10.76
C GLU A 107 -9.76 3.38 -10.28
N SER A 108 -9.21 2.59 -11.20
CA SER A 108 -8.47 1.38 -10.89
C SER A 108 -7.14 1.33 -11.61
N MET A 109 -6.19 0.60 -11.01
CA MET A 109 -4.86 0.40 -11.55
C MET A 109 -4.39 -1.02 -11.25
N LYS A 110 -3.93 -1.72 -12.30
CA LYS A 110 -3.32 -3.04 -12.17
C LYS A 110 -1.93 -2.91 -11.55
N LEU A 111 -1.60 -3.82 -10.63
CA LEU A 111 -0.32 -3.82 -9.93
C LEU A 111 0.54 -5.00 -10.38
N ILE A 112 0.03 -6.21 -10.22
CA ILE A 112 0.79 -7.43 -10.45
C ILE A 112 -0.15 -8.61 -10.70
N ASN A 113 0.26 -9.56 -11.52
CA ASN A 113 -0.31 -10.90 -11.54
C ASN A 113 0.59 -11.81 -10.70
N VAL A 114 0.04 -12.44 -9.65
CA VAL A 114 0.74 -13.43 -8.82
C VAL A 114 -0.17 -14.62 -8.62
N ALA A 115 0.35 -15.84 -8.81
CA ALA A 115 -0.43 -17.06 -8.58
C ALA A 115 -1.75 -17.09 -9.40
N ASN A 116 -1.73 -16.55 -10.62
CA ASN A 116 -2.86 -16.37 -11.52
C ASN A 116 -3.95 -15.40 -11.01
N PHE A 117 -3.68 -14.62 -9.97
CA PHE A 117 -4.54 -13.53 -9.52
C PHE A 117 -4.01 -12.21 -10.06
N GLU A 118 -4.84 -11.51 -10.84
CA GLU A 118 -4.60 -10.12 -11.18
C GLU A 118 -4.95 -9.23 -9.98
N ILE A 119 -3.91 -8.70 -9.33
CA ILE A 119 -4.05 -7.79 -8.19
C ILE A 119 -4.07 -6.36 -8.72
N SER A 120 -5.16 -5.65 -8.41
CA SER A 120 -5.34 -4.24 -8.71
C SER A 120 -5.72 -3.45 -7.47
N VAL A 121 -5.47 -2.15 -7.49
CA VAL A 121 -6.00 -1.20 -6.51
C VAL A 121 -7.11 -0.40 -7.15
N GLU A 122 -8.20 -0.20 -6.42
CA GLU A 122 -9.34 0.61 -6.82
C GLU A 122 -9.63 1.66 -5.74
N ILE A 123 -9.96 2.86 -6.19
CA ILE A 123 -10.48 3.93 -5.34
C ILE A 123 -11.87 4.32 -5.81
N ALA A 124 -12.83 4.39 -4.89
CA ALA A 124 -14.18 4.84 -5.17
C ALA A 124 -14.57 6.01 -4.24
N PRO A 125 -15.41 6.96 -4.72
CA PRO A 125 -15.88 8.04 -3.86
C PRO A 125 -16.82 7.53 -2.76
N LYS A 126 -16.88 8.25 -1.64
CA LYS A 126 -17.81 7.92 -0.55
C LYS A 126 -19.25 7.91 -1.06
N GLY A 127 -19.98 6.84 -0.74
CA GLY A 127 -21.37 6.66 -1.17
C GLY A 127 -21.52 6.15 -2.61
N TYR A 128 -20.42 5.84 -3.30
CA TYR A 128 -20.47 5.12 -4.56
C TYR A 128 -21.18 3.78 -4.38
N GLN A 129 -22.04 3.44 -5.35
CA GLN A 129 -22.81 2.22 -5.39
C GLN A 129 -22.47 1.47 -6.67
N ASN A 130 -22.71 0.15 -6.68
CA ASN A 130 -22.49 -0.72 -7.85
C ASN A 130 -21.01 -0.94 -8.18
N ILE A 131 -20.22 -1.31 -7.16
CA ILE A 131 -18.94 -1.99 -7.42
C ILE A 131 -19.32 -3.43 -7.80
N ASP A 132 -19.15 -3.76 -9.07
CA ASP A 132 -19.43 -5.10 -9.58
C ASP A 132 -18.27 -6.03 -9.18
N VAL A 133 -18.60 -7.13 -8.50
CA VAL A 133 -17.64 -8.18 -8.14
C VAL A 133 -18.07 -9.46 -8.81
N ALA A 134 -17.27 -9.94 -9.76
CA ALA A 134 -17.56 -11.17 -10.47
C ALA A 134 -17.34 -12.39 -9.57
N ALA A 135 -17.99 -13.51 -9.94
CA ALA A 135 -17.74 -14.77 -9.25
C ALA A 135 -16.27 -15.19 -9.39
N GLY A 136 -15.60 -15.39 -8.25
CA GLY A 136 -14.18 -15.75 -8.20
C GLY A 136 -13.24 -14.55 -7.96
N GLU A 137 -13.77 -13.33 -7.92
CA GLU A 137 -13.03 -12.15 -7.48
C GLU A 137 -13.12 -12.00 -5.95
N GLY A 138 -12.10 -11.39 -5.37
CA GLY A 138 -12.03 -11.06 -3.95
C GLY A 138 -11.69 -9.59 -3.77
N ILE A 139 -12.23 -8.97 -2.73
CA ILE A 139 -11.90 -7.60 -2.36
C ILE A 139 -11.25 -7.59 -0.98
N LYS A 140 -10.12 -6.91 -0.88
CA LYS A 140 -9.55 -6.48 0.40
C LYS A 140 -9.63 -4.97 0.54
N VAL A 141 -10.34 -4.51 1.57
CA VAL A 141 -10.45 -3.09 1.86
C VAL A 141 -9.22 -2.61 2.63
N LEU A 142 -8.51 -1.62 2.07
CA LEU A 142 -7.34 -0.99 2.72
C LEU A 142 -7.73 0.26 3.54
N TYR A 143 -8.76 0.98 3.09
CA TYR A 143 -9.32 2.18 3.72
C TYR A 143 -10.75 2.38 3.22
N GLY A 144 -11.65 2.88 4.07
CA GLY A 144 -13.07 2.90 3.79
C GLY A 144 -13.77 1.63 4.29
N SER A 145 -15.06 1.59 4.00
CA SER A 145 -15.91 0.43 4.24
C SER A 145 -16.75 0.16 3.01
N LEU A 146 -16.99 -1.12 2.77
CA LEU A 146 -17.92 -1.61 1.76
C LEU A 146 -19.04 -2.38 2.44
N THR A 147 -20.22 -2.34 1.85
CA THR A 147 -21.34 -3.17 2.26
C THR A 147 -21.79 -3.93 1.02
N PHE A 148 -21.70 -5.25 1.06
CA PHE A 148 -22.18 -6.11 0.00
C PHE A 148 -23.64 -6.45 0.29
N ASN A 149 -24.51 -6.22 -0.69
CA ASN A 149 -25.87 -6.73 -0.66
C ASN A 149 -25.93 -7.90 -1.63
N ASP A 150 -26.36 -9.07 -1.17
CA ASP A 150 -26.65 -10.17 -2.09
C ASP A 150 -27.91 -9.90 -2.92
N ALA A 151 -28.22 -10.78 -3.88
CA ALA A 151 -29.45 -10.67 -4.69
C ALA A 151 -30.76 -10.72 -3.85
N SER A 152 -30.69 -11.06 -2.56
CA SER A 152 -31.80 -11.07 -1.61
C SER A 152 -31.88 -9.81 -0.73
N GLY A 153 -30.90 -8.90 -0.84
CA GLY A 153 -30.81 -7.66 -0.06
C GLY A 153 -30.29 -7.84 1.36
N GLN A 154 -29.67 -8.98 1.68
CA GLN A 154 -29.01 -9.19 2.97
C GLN A 154 -27.52 -8.84 2.86
N ALA A 155 -27.00 -8.23 3.93
CA ALA A 155 -25.57 -7.99 4.08
C ALA A 155 -24.85 -9.34 4.30
N GLN A 156 -23.91 -9.68 3.43
CA GLN A 156 -22.98 -10.80 3.64
C GLN A 156 -21.54 -10.33 3.44
N ASP A 157 -20.62 -10.94 4.18
CA ASP A 157 -19.21 -10.88 3.81
C ASP A 157 -19.03 -11.60 2.46
N PRO A 158 -18.20 -11.06 1.54
CA PRO A 158 -17.94 -11.67 0.26
C PRO A 158 -17.30 -13.04 0.53
N THR A 159 -18.10 -14.10 0.42
CA THR A 159 -17.60 -15.45 0.59
C THR A 159 -16.85 -15.80 -0.70
N PRO A 160 -15.56 -16.14 -0.64
CA PRO A 160 -14.83 -16.48 -1.84
C PRO A 160 -15.54 -17.63 -2.55
N GLY A 161 -15.83 -17.44 -3.84
CA GLY A 161 -16.25 -18.54 -4.69
C GLY A 161 -15.21 -19.66 -4.65
N LYS A 162 -15.62 -20.91 -4.89
CA LYS A 162 -14.69 -22.04 -5.08
C LYS A 162 -13.88 -21.84 -6.37
N ALA A 163 -12.95 -20.90 -6.39
CA ALA A 163 -11.82 -20.99 -7.29
C ALA A 163 -10.92 -22.09 -6.72
N GLY A 164 -10.82 -23.22 -7.41
CA GLY A 164 -9.75 -24.17 -7.13
C GLY A 164 -8.46 -23.47 -7.52
N ALA A 165 -7.79 -22.82 -6.57
CA ALA A 165 -6.52 -22.18 -6.86
C ALA A 165 -5.53 -23.26 -7.26
N GLU A 166 -4.87 -23.03 -8.39
CA GLU A 166 -3.77 -23.88 -8.84
C GLU A 166 -2.69 -23.93 -7.75
N THR A 167 -1.94 -25.02 -7.74
CA THR A 167 -0.83 -25.22 -6.81
C THR A 167 0.46 -25.41 -7.60
N TRP A 168 1.58 -25.03 -6.99
CA TRP A 168 2.89 -25.02 -7.64
C TRP A 168 3.91 -25.76 -6.82
N ARG A 169 4.75 -26.56 -7.49
CA ARG A 169 5.71 -27.42 -6.81
C ARG A 169 6.78 -26.62 -6.07
N THR A 170 7.19 -25.47 -6.61
CA THR A 170 8.20 -24.59 -6.03
C THR A 170 7.81 -23.13 -6.22
N ALA A 171 8.42 -22.22 -5.45
CA ALA A 171 8.21 -20.78 -5.59
C ALA A 171 8.54 -20.26 -7.01
N ALA A 172 9.51 -20.87 -7.69
CA ALA A 172 9.91 -20.50 -9.05
C ALA A 172 8.86 -20.85 -10.12
N ASP A 173 7.95 -21.78 -9.82
CA ASP A 173 6.87 -22.18 -10.71
C ASP A 173 5.63 -21.27 -10.54
N VAL A 174 5.59 -20.45 -9.47
CA VAL A 174 4.48 -19.52 -9.24
C VAL A 174 4.55 -18.39 -10.27
N PRO A 175 3.49 -18.20 -11.09
CA PRO A 175 3.49 -17.16 -12.12
C PRO A 175 3.50 -15.78 -11.46
N VAL A 176 4.42 -14.93 -11.93
CA VAL A 176 4.58 -13.54 -11.51
C VAL A 176 4.77 -12.66 -12.74
N GLU A 177 3.93 -11.63 -12.88
CA GLU A 177 4.06 -10.60 -13.90
C GLU A 177 3.74 -9.23 -13.31
N ALA A 178 4.73 -8.35 -13.21
CA ALA A 178 4.52 -6.97 -12.81
C ALA A 178 3.82 -6.19 -13.94
N THR A 179 2.54 -5.85 -13.75
CA THR A 179 1.76 -5.03 -14.68
C THR A 179 1.80 -3.54 -14.34
N PHE A 180 2.48 -3.18 -13.24
CA PHE A 180 2.61 -1.83 -12.73
C PHE A 180 3.46 -0.95 -13.67
N ASP A 181 2.80 -0.05 -14.40
CA ASP A 181 3.44 0.82 -15.40
C ASP A 181 3.71 2.23 -14.85
N VAL A 182 4.99 2.56 -14.72
CA VAL A 182 5.51 3.88 -14.34
C VAL A 182 6.35 4.54 -15.45
N SER A 183 6.25 4.02 -16.68
CA SER A 183 7.04 4.50 -17.83
C SER A 183 6.73 5.96 -18.19
N ARG A 184 5.49 6.41 -17.94
CA ARG A 184 5.08 7.81 -18.15
C ARG A 184 5.84 8.80 -17.26
N GLN A 185 6.34 8.34 -16.12
CA GLN A 185 7.16 9.13 -15.20
C GLN A 185 8.65 9.03 -15.53
N GLY A 186 9.04 8.31 -16.59
CA GLY A 186 10.45 8.03 -16.91
C GLY A 186 11.10 7.06 -15.94
N LEU A 187 10.30 6.27 -15.22
CA LEU A 187 10.74 5.27 -14.26
C LEU A 187 10.56 3.86 -14.83
N SER A 188 11.26 2.89 -14.26
CA SER A 188 11.13 1.47 -14.61
C SER A 188 11.25 0.60 -13.37
N LEU A 189 10.24 -0.22 -13.13
CA LEU A 189 10.28 -1.27 -12.12
C LEU A 189 11.07 -2.45 -12.68
N LYS A 190 12.02 -2.99 -11.92
CA LYS A 190 12.66 -4.25 -12.33
C LYS A 190 11.66 -5.39 -12.18
N PRO A 191 11.80 -6.49 -12.94
CA PRO A 191 10.97 -7.67 -12.73
C PRO A 191 10.94 -8.05 -11.24
N LEU A 192 9.73 -8.27 -10.73
CA LEU A 192 9.52 -8.78 -9.38
C LEU A 192 9.57 -10.30 -9.44
N GLU A 193 10.23 -10.91 -8.46
CA GLU A 193 10.38 -12.35 -8.35
C GLU A 193 10.41 -12.76 -6.88
N PHE A 194 10.10 -14.03 -6.61
CA PHE A 194 10.26 -14.59 -5.28
C PHE A 194 11.74 -14.80 -4.98
N VAL A 195 12.23 -14.08 -3.97
CA VAL A 195 13.59 -14.18 -3.45
C VAL A 195 13.57 -15.01 -2.18
N LYS A 196 14.49 -15.97 -2.06
CA LYS A 196 14.60 -16.74 -0.83
C LYS A 196 14.91 -15.82 0.34
N VAL A 197 14.25 -16.06 1.46
CA VAL A 197 14.45 -15.24 2.66
C VAL A 197 15.91 -15.30 3.13
N GLU A 198 16.59 -16.43 3.00
CA GLU A 198 18.03 -16.55 3.34
C GLU A 198 18.96 -15.58 2.59
N ASP A 199 18.54 -15.08 1.42
CA ASP A 199 19.31 -14.14 0.59
C ASP A 199 18.98 -12.67 0.92
N LEU A 200 17.98 -12.42 1.77
CA LEU A 200 17.61 -11.09 2.22
C LEU A 200 18.48 -10.67 3.42
N SER A 201 18.72 -9.36 3.54
CA SER A 201 19.63 -8.81 4.58
C SER A 201 19.22 -9.15 6.03
N TRP A 202 17.96 -9.54 6.24
CA TRP A 202 17.37 -9.87 7.52
C TRP A 202 17.07 -11.37 7.69
N GLY A 203 17.27 -12.22 6.68
CA GLY A 203 16.76 -13.59 6.68
C GLY A 203 17.76 -14.70 7.03
N GLN A 204 18.90 -14.36 7.63
CA GLN A 204 19.97 -15.31 7.97
C GLN A 204 19.49 -16.52 8.82
N SER A 205 18.44 -16.35 9.63
CA SER A 205 17.85 -17.43 10.43
C SER A 205 17.09 -18.48 9.59
N PHE A 206 16.80 -18.20 8.32
CA PHE A 206 16.03 -19.05 7.42
C PHE A 206 16.91 -19.81 6.40
N LYS A 207 18.19 -19.96 6.70
CA LYS A 207 19.13 -20.66 5.82
C LYS A 207 18.68 -22.08 5.52
N GLY A 208 18.60 -22.42 4.23
CA GLY A 208 18.17 -23.73 3.72
C GLY A 208 16.68 -24.01 3.87
N VAL A 209 15.88 -23.02 4.27
CA VAL A 209 14.42 -23.13 4.38
C VAL A 209 13.78 -22.77 3.04
N ASP A 210 12.77 -23.54 2.62
CA ASP A 210 11.97 -23.24 1.44
C ASP A 210 10.94 -22.14 1.77
N PHE A 211 11.45 -20.95 2.05
CA PHE A 211 10.68 -19.76 2.42
C PHE A 211 11.16 -18.59 1.57
N THR A 212 10.23 -17.99 0.82
CA THR A 212 10.55 -16.90 -0.11
C THR A 212 9.61 -15.71 0.09
N ASN A 213 10.08 -14.54 -0.30
CA ASN A 213 9.37 -13.28 -0.26
C ASN A 213 9.43 -12.62 -1.65
N LEU A 214 8.33 -11.98 -2.03
CA LEU A 214 8.26 -11.08 -3.16
C LEU A 214 7.82 -9.71 -2.63
N SER A 215 8.70 -8.73 -2.80
CA SER A 215 8.46 -7.32 -2.45
C SER A 215 7.30 -6.74 -3.23
N GLY A 216 6.53 -5.82 -2.64
CA GLY A 216 5.25 -5.44 -3.22
C GLY A 216 5.05 -3.93 -3.36
N PHE A 217 3.96 -3.44 -2.78
CA PHE A 217 3.40 -2.14 -3.09
C PHE A 217 3.03 -1.37 -1.83
N HIS A 218 3.54 -0.14 -1.71
CA HIS A 218 3.16 0.80 -0.67
C HIS A 218 1.97 1.64 -1.13
N PHE A 219 1.00 1.84 -0.25
CA PHE A 219 -0.14 2.71 -0.48
C PHE A 219 -0.07 3.90 0.47
N ARG A 220 -0.22 5.11 -0.07
CA ARG A 220 -0.17 6.35 0.71
C ARG A 220 -1.24 7.31 0.23
N PHE A 221 -1.76 8.15 1.12
CA PHE A 221 -2.59 9.26 0.66
C PHE A 221 -1.77 10.23 -0.18
N LEU A 222 -2.37 10.76 -1.25
CA LEU A 222 -1.71 11.67 -2.17
C LEU A 222 -1.47 13.03 -1.52
N GLU A 223 -2.39 13.49 -0.68
CA GLU A 223 -2.41 14.83 -0.09
C GLU A 223 -1.34 15.03 0.98
N ASP A 224 -1.24 14.10 1.94
CA ASP A 224 -0.40 14.24 3.14
C ASP A 224 0.68 13.15 3.24
N LYS A 225 0.71 12.21 2.29
CA LYS A 225 1.67 11.09 2.21
C LYS A 225 1.57 10.12 3.39
N VAL A 226 0.51 10.19 4.19
CA VAL A 226 0.25 9.27 5.29
C VAL A 226 0.13 7.85 4.73
N PRO A 227 0.84 6.86 5.29
CA PRO A 227 0.71 5.46 4.89
C PRO A 227 -0.72 4.95 5.08
N ILE A 228 -1.24 4.27 4.07
CA ILE A 228 -2.50 3.52 4.16
C ILE A 228 -2.18 2.08 4.56
N GLY A 229 -1.23 1.48 3.83
CA GLY A 229 -0.70 0.17 4.14
C GLY A 229 0.36 -0.26 3.13
N HIS A 230 0.82 -1.49 3.26
CA HIS A 230 1.77 -2.14 2.37
C HIS A 230 1.27 -3.56 2.08
N ILE A 231 1.45 -4.04 0.85
CA ILE A 231 1.26 -5.46 0.52
C ILE A 231 2.56 -6.06 0.04
N GLN A 232 2.79 -7.32 0.40
CA GLN A 232 3.86 -8.16 -0.11
C GLN A 232 3.41 -9.61 -0.17
N PHE A 233 4.17 -10.46 -0.84
CA PHE A 233 3.78 -11.86 -1.09
C PHE A 233 4.84 -12.81 -0.59
N TRP A 234 4.41 -14.02 -0.25
CA TRP A 234 5.27 -15.00 0.39
C TRP A 234 4.94 -16.41 -0.10
N THR A 235 5.93 -17.29 -0.04
CA THR A 235 5.71 -18.72 -0.26
C THR A 235 6.39 -19.56 0.80
N ALA A 236 5.79 -20.70 1.15
CA ALA A 236 6.38 -21.66 2.07
C ALA A 236 6.19 -23.09 1.57
N GLY A 237 7.28 -23.86 1.51
CA GLY A 237 7.25 -25.28 1.19
C GLY A 237 6.69 -26.15 2.32
N THR A 238 6.53 -27.44 2.06
CA THR A 238 5.98 -28.42 3.00
C THR A 238 6.62 -28.35 4.39
N GLY A 239 5.80 -28.24 5.44
CA GLY A 239 6.22 -28.26 6.84
C GLY A 239 7.04 -27.05 7.31
N VAL A 240 7.26 -26.05 6.46
CA VAL A 240 8.05 -24.86 6.79
C VAL A 240 7.38 -24.03 7.88
N ASN A 241 8.13 -23.71 8.92
CA ASN A 241 7.82 -22.70 9.92
C ASN A 241 8.40 -21.36 9.46
N CYS A 242 7.54 -20.37 9.18
CA CYS A 242 7.95 -19.07 8.65
C CYS A 242 8.49 -18.10 9.71
N GLY A 243 8.78 -18.60 10.92
CA GLY A 243 9.36 -17.86 12.03
C GLY A 243 8.30 -17.36 13.00
N VAL A 244 8.48 -17.69 14.27
CA VAL A 244 7.63 -17.20 15.36
C VAL A 244 8.03 -15.77 15.71
N HIS A 245 7.09 -14.84 15.63
CA HIS A 245 7.33 -13.40 15.86
C HIS A 245 6.10 -12.71 16.46
N ASN A 246 6.24 -11.43 16.84
CA ASN A 246 5.15 -10.65 17.46
C ASN A 246 5.20 -9.14 17.16
N HIS A 247 5.89 -8.73 16.09
CA HIS A 247 6.04 -7.33 15.64
C HIS A 247 6.39 -6.33 16.76
N SER A 248 7.22 -6.73 17.72
CA SER A 248 7.64 -5.88 18.84
C SER A 248 8.38 -4.60 18.42
N HIS A 249 8.77 -4.49 17.15
CA HIS A 249 9.58 -3.41 16.59
C HIS A 249 8.89 -2.65 15.45
N ASP A 250 7.72 -3.12 14.98
CA ASP A 250 7.05 -2.59 13.79
C ASP A 250 5.65 -2.07 14.10
N ILE A 251 5.20 -1.05 13.37
CA ILE A 251 3.90 -0.40 13.61
C ILE A 251 2.98 -0.60 12.41
N PHE A 252 2.39 -1.80 12.33
CA PHE A 252 1.35 -2.13 11.36
C PHE A 252 0.34 -3.13 11.94
N ALA A 253 -0.84 -3.18 11.32
CA ALA A 253 -1.89 -4.16 11.55
C ALA A 253 -1.93 -5.14 10.36
N GLU A 254 -1.25 -6.27 10.50
CA GLU A 254 -1.11 -7.32 9.48
C GLU A 254 -2.29 -8.28 9.41
N LEU A 255 -2.73 -8.54 8.17
CA LEU A 255 -3.66 -9.59 7.79
C LEU A 255 -3.04 -10.38 6.63
N HIS A 256 -3.35 -11.67 6.53
CA HIS A 256 -2.93 -12.50 5.41
C HIS A 256 -4.12 -13.02 4.62
N VAL A 257 -3.97 -13.02 3.30
CA VAL A 257 -4.90 -13.63 2.35
C VAL A 257 -4.18 -14.79 1.67
N SER A 258 -4.69 -16.01 1.83
CA SER A 258 -4.15 -17.18 1.15
C SER A 258 -4.51 -17.11 -0.34
N LEU A 259 -3.51 -17.13 -1.22
CA LEU A 259 -3.72 -17.18 -2.68
C LEU A 259 -3.73 -18.63 -3.17
N SER A 260 -2.91 -19.49 -2.56
CA SER A 260 -2.90 -20.93 -2.83
C SER A 260 -2.48 -21.70 -1.58
N ALA A 261 -3.23 -22.76 -1.28
CA ALA A 261 -2.97 -23.67 -0.18
C ALA A 261 -2.25 -24.93 -0.71
N GLY A 262 -1.08 -24.77 -1.31
CA GLY A 262 -0.32 -25.89 -1.90
C GLY A 262 0.05 -26.97 -0.89
N THR A 263 0.26 -26.59 0.37
CA THR A 263 0.49 -27.54 1.46
C THR A 263 -0.80 -28.06 2.11
N LYS A 264 -1.97 -27.68 1.59
CA LYS A 264 -3.33 -28.10 2.00
C LYS A 264 -3.80 -27.60 3.36
N THR A 265 -2.97 -27.79 4.39
CA THR A 265 -3.25 -27.45 5.81
C THR A 265 -2.36 -26.30 6.31
N GLY A 266 -1.81 -25.52 5.37
CA GLY A 266 -1.08 -24.30 5.65
C GLY A 266 -1.98 -23.18 6.16
N GLY A 267 -1.42 -22.27 6.95
CA GLY A 267 -2.13 -21.10 7.45
C GLY A 267 -1.45 -20.47 8.66
N MET A 268 -2.21 -19.68 9.40
CA MET A 268 -1.70 -18.97 10.57
C MET A 268 -1.72 -19.84 11.81
N ALA A 269 -0.74 -19.67 12.68
CA ALA A 269 -0.68 -20.31 13.99
C ALA A 269 -0.37 -19.27 15.06
N GLN A 270 -1.20 -19.22 16.10
CA GLN A 270 -1.07 -18.27 17.22
C GLN A 270 -0.70 -19.03 18.50
N LEU A 271 0.24 -18.51 19.29
CA LEU A 271 0.66 -19.12 20.54
C LEU A 271 -0.52 -19.25 21.52
N LYS A 272 -0.69 -20.44 22.11
CA LYS A 272 -1.71 -20.68 23.13
C LYS A 272 -1.42 -19.85 24.39
N ALA A 273 -2.48 -19.35 25.01
CA ALA A 273 -2.39 -18.48 26.19
C ALA A 273 -1.60 -19.08 27.36
N GLU A 274 -1.58 -20.41 27.52
CA GLU A 274 -0.82 -21.08 28.58
C GLU A 274 0.71 -20.93 28.46
N TYR A 275 1.22 -20.55 27.28
CA TYR A 275 2.64 -20.31 27.03
C TYR A 275 3.01 -18.82 26.92
N SER A 276 2.05 -17.89 27.09
CA SER A 276 2.28 -16.46 26.83
C SER A 276 3.32 -15.81 27.74
N GLU A 277 3.49 -16.36 28.95
CA GLU A 277 4.40 -15.83 29.98
C GLU A 277 5.82 -16.39 29.89
N LEU A 278 6.10 -17.28 28.92
CA LEU A 278 7.44 -17.82 28.73
C LEU A 278 8.40 -16.76 28.15
N PRO A 279 9.70 -16.83 28.47
CA PRO A 279 10.71 -16.02 27.80
C PRO A 279 10.73 -16.28 26.29
N GLU A 280 11.08 -15.25 25.51
CA GLU A 280 11.19 -15.34 24.04
C GLU A 280 12.08 -16.51 23.60
N GLU A 281 13.24 -16.71 24.23
CA GLU A 281 14.14 -17.80 23.85
C GLU A 281 13.55 -19.21 24.08
N GLU A 282 12.52 -19.34 24.91
CA GLU A 282 11.77 -20.58 25.12
C GLU A 282 10.64 -20.70 24.10
N ILE A 283 9.90 -19.62 23.87
CA ILE A 283 8.80 -19.56 22.88
C ILE A 283 9.28 -19.96 21.49
N LEU A 284 10.44 -19.44 21.06
CA LEU A 284 11.01 -19.74 19.74
C LEU A 284 11.39 -21.22 19.54
N LYS A 285 11.44 -22.01 20.61
CA LYS A 285 11.75 -23.45 20.58
C LYS A 285 10.52 -24.33 20.79
N LEU A 286 9.35 -23.74 21.01
CA LEU A 286 8.14 -24.50 21.26
C LEU A 286 7.74 -25.32 20.01
N PRO A 287 7.25 -26.55 20.23
CA PRO A 287 6.68 -27.36 19.16
C PRO A 287 5.39 -26.74 18.58
N ASP A 288 4.97 -27.22 17.42
CA ASP A 288 3.80 -26.67 16.70
C ASP A 288 2.47 -26.85 17.46
N ASP A 289 2.35 -27.88 18.31
CA ASP A 289 1.17 -28.11 19.14
C ASP A 289 1.02 -27.09 20.29
N ALA A 290 2.02 -26.23 20.52
CA ALA A 290 1.90 -25.07 21.40
C ALA A 290 1.12 -23.91 20.76
N PHE A 291 0.73 -24.03 19.50
CA PHE A 291 0.02 -23.00 18.74
C PHE A 291 -1.39 -23.47 18.33
N ASP A 292 -2.36 -22.57 18.38
CA ASP A 292 -3.68 -22.76 17.79
C ASP A 292 -3.59 -22.46 16.29
N ARG A 293 -3.89 -23.47 15.47
CA ARG A 293 -3.80 -23.38 14.00
C ARG A 293 -5.13 -22.91 13.40
N LEU A 294 -5.01 -22.00 12.45
CA LEU A 294 -6.06 -21.54 11.55
C LEU A 294 -5.60 -21.81 10.11
N GLU A 295 -6.07 -22.93 9.56
CA GLU A 295 -5.86 -23.27 8.15
C GLU A 295 -6.56 -22.24 7.25
N LEU A 296 -5.88 -21.81 6.19
CA LEU A 296 -6.41 -20.84 5.23
C LEU A 296 -6.46 -21.43 3.84
N GLN A 297 -7.67 -21.70 3.37
CA GLN A 297 -7.93 -22.12 1.99
C GLN A 297 -7.79 -20.92 1.03
N PRO A 298 -7.67 -21.15 -0.28
CA PRO A 298 -7.52 -20.08 -1.24
C PRO A 298 -8.63 -19.02 -1.13
N LEU A 299 -8.22 -17.75 -1.24
CA LEU A 299 -9.00 -16.53 -1.05
C LEU A 299 -9.59 -16.33 0.36
N GLN A 300 -9.26 -17.20 1.33
CA GLN A 300 -9.59 -16.93 2.72
C GLN A 300 -8.56 -15.99 3.34
N GLU A 301 -9.06 -15.16 4.24
CA GLU A 301 -8.24 -14.33 5.12
C GLU A 301 -8.50 -14.68 6.58
N HIS A 302 -7.51 -14.43 7.42
CA HIS A 302 -7.73 -14.44 8.87
C HIS A 302 -8.11 -13.04 9.37
N GLY A 303 -8.82 -13.00 10.50
CA GLY A 303 -9.05 -11.76 11.23
C GLY A 303 -7.80 -11.24 11.95
N GLY A 304 -7.84 -10.00 12.43
CA GLY A 304 -6.69 -9.40 13.11
C GLY A 304 -6.32 -10.12 14.41
N MET A 305 -5.13 -10.70 14.47
CA MET A 305 -4.60 -11.44 15.63
C MET A 305 -4.10 -10.54 16.76
N TRP A 306 -3.93 -9.25 16.50
CA TRP A 306 -3.49 -8.30 17.52
C TRP A 306 -4.53 -8.11 18.62
N GLU A 307 -4.04 -7.73 19.79
CA GLU A 307 -4.87 -7.42 20.94
C GLU A 307 -5.72 -6.16 20.70
N ARG A 308 -6.95 -6.19 21.19
CA ARG A 308 -7.92 -5.09 21.03
C ARG A 308 -8.53 -4.72 22.37
N ASP A 309 -8.84 -3.44 22.53
CA ASP A 309 -9.63 -2.96 23.66
C ASP A 309 -11.12 -3.34 23.51
N SER A 310 -11.92 -3.02 24.52
CA SER A 310 -13.37 -3.29 24.52
C SER A 310 -14.15 -2.59 23.39
N TYR A 311 -13.53 -1.65 22.67
CA TYR A 311 -14.10 -0.94 21.54
C TYR A 311 -13.55 -1.45 20.19
N GLY A 312 -12.76 -2.53 20.19
CA GLY A 312 -12.18 -3.13 19.00
C GLY A 312 -10.94 -2.42 18.46
N ARG A 313 -10.39 -1.43 19.20
CA ARG A 313 -9.21 -0.67 18.78
C ARG A 313 -7.93 -1.41 19.12
N PRO A 314 -6.88 -1.38 18.25
CA PRO A 314 -5.61 -2.03 18.54
C PRO A 314 -4.98 -1.51 19.85
N ILE A 315 -4.60 -2.42 20.74
CA ILE A 315 -3.83 -2.10 21.95
C ILE A 315 -2.38 -1.84 21.55
N ARG A 316 -1.77 -0.82 22.15
CA ARG A 316 -0.37 -0.45 21.91
C ARG A 316 0.49 -0.73 23.13
N ARG A 317 1.67 -1.30 22.89
CA ARG A 317 2.72 -1.44 23.90
C ARG A 317 3.33 -0.06 24.24
N PRO A 318 4.11 0.08 25.33
CA PRO A 318 4.72 1.36 25.71
C PRO A 318 5.57 2.04 24.63
N ASN A 319 6.17 1.25 23.73
CA ASN A 319 6.94 1.72 22.56
C ASN A 319 6.05 2.08 21.34
N LYS A 320 4.72 2.12 21.50
CA LYS A 320 3.69 2.48 20.51
C LYS A 320 3.42 1.46 19.39
N VAL A 321 4.13 0.34 19.36
CA VAL A 321 3.82 -0.80 18.46
C VAL A 321 2.53 -1.47 18.90
N ILE A 322 1.84 -2.14 17.97
CA ILE A 322 0.64 -2.91 18.29
C ILE A 322 1.03 -4.14 19.10
N ALA A 323 0.24 -4.47 20.12
CA ALA A 323 0.42 -5.70 20.87
C ALA A 323 -0.09 -6.90 20.06
N TYR A 324 0.83 -7.76 19.64
CA TYR A 324 0.52 -9.07 19.06
C TYR A 324 0.86 -10.20 20.04
N PRO A 325 0.07 -11.29 20.04
CA PRO A 325 0.54 -12.57 20.52
C PRO A 325 1.67 -13.08 19.61
N TRP A 326 2.47 -14.03 20.10
CA TRP A 326 3.43 -14.73 19.23
C TRP A 326 2.68 -15.56 18.19
N HIS A 327 3.07 -15.45 16.93
CA HIS A 327 2.40 -16.11 15.82
C HIS A 327 3.36 -16.37 14.66
N LYS A 328 2.91 -17.13 13.67
CA LYS A 328 3.64 -17.49 12.45
C LYS A 328 2.68 -17.94 11.35
N TRP A 329 3.14 -17.92 10.10
CA TRP A 329 2.62 -18.85 9.10
C TRP A 329 3.29 -20.22 9.29
N GLN A 330 2.48 -21.28 9.32
CA GLN A 330 2.95 -22.66 9.37
C GLN A 330 2.41 -23.41 8.16
N ALA A 331 3.32 -23.83 7.29
CA ALA A 331 2.97 -24.63 6.13
C ALA A 331 2.54 -26.05 6.58
N GLY A 332 1.65 -26.65 5.80
CA GLY A 332 1.08 -27.98 5.99
C GLY A 332 1.89 -29.12 5.35
N ASP A 333 1.21 -30.22 5.08
CA ASP A 333 1.84 -31.49 4.66
C ASP A 333 1.75 -31.79 3.15
N GLY A 334 1.15 -30.88 2.38
CA GLY A 334 1.01 -31.01 0.93
C GLY A 334 2.34 -30.84 0.18
N PRO A 335 2.42 -31.38 -1.05
CA PRO A 335 3.66 -31.46 -1.82
C PRO A 335 4.10 -30.12 -2.46
N ASP A 336 3.22 -29.13 -2.48
CA ASP A 336 3.40 -27.88 -3.22
C ASP A 336 3.65 -26.72 -2.24
N VAL A 337 3.94 -25.52 -2.74
CA VAL A 337 4.15 -24.35 -1.89
C VAL A 337 2.83 -23.67 -1.55
N ASP A 338 2.69 -23.18 -0.32
CA ASP A 338 1.71 -22.16 -0.01
C ASP A 338 2.10 -20.85 -0.70
N VAL A 339 1.11 -20.06 -1.10
CA VAL A 339 1.30 -18.70 -1.59
C VAL A 339 0.30 -17.80 -0.88
N TRP A 340 0.76 -16.73 -0.26
CA TRP A 340 -0.13 -15.78 0.40
C TRP A 340 0.34 -14.33 0.24
N MET A 341 -0.61 -13.42 0.40
CA MET A 341 -0.39 -11.98 0.43
C MET A 341 -0.47 -11.50 1.88
N ALA A 342 0.55 -10.80 2.37
CA ALA A 342 0.50 -10.04 3.61
C ALA A 342 -0.01 -8.63 3.32
N VAL A 343 -0.89 -8.12 4.18
CA VAL A 343 -1.51 -6.80 4.09
C VAL A 343 -1.26 -6.07 5.41
N GLU A 344 -0.31 -5.15 5.40
CA GLU A 344 0.18 -4.40 6.55
C GLU A 344 -0.51 -3.04 6.62
N LEU A 345 -1.61 -2.94 7.36
CA LEU A 345 -2.42 -1.72 7.44
C LEU A 345 -1.84 -0.73 8.44
N ASN A 346 -2.01 0.58 8.17
CA ASN A 346 -1.69 1.61 9.15
C ASN A 346 -2.71 1.59 10.31
N PRO A 347 -2.31 1.27 11.55
CA PRO A 347 -3.23 1.12 12.67
C PRO A 347 -3.81 2.44 13.19
N ASN A 348 -3.30 3.59 12.74
CA ASN A 348 -3.91 4.88 13.07
C ASN A 348 -5.17 5.14 12.25
N LEU A 349 -5.39 4.38 11.18
CA LEU A 349 -6.59 4.44 10.34
C LEU A 349 -7.61 3.35 10.75
N TYR A 350 -7.35 2.58 11.81
CA TYR A 350 -8.09 1.37 12.17
C TYR A 350 -8.55 1.30 13.66
N PRO A 351 -9.77 0.80 13.96
CA PRO A 351 -10.90 0.71 13.04
C PRO A 351 -11.25 2.11 12.54
N GLU A 352 -11.91 2.18 11.39
CA GLU A 352 -12.22 3.46 10.74
C GLU A 352 -12.79 4.51 11.71
N GLN A 353 -12.44 5.78 11.48
CA GLN A 353 -13.09 6.93 12.11
C GLN A 353 -14.35 7.34 11.35
#